data_AF-A0A521T985-F1
#
_entry.id   AF-A0A521T985-F1
#
_cell.length_a   1.000
_cell.length_b   1.000
_cell.length_c   1.000
_cell.angle_alpha   90.00
_cell.angle_beta   90.00
_cell.angle_gamma   90.00
#
_symmetry.space_group_name_H-M   'P 1'
#
loop_
_entity.id
_entity.type
_entity.pdbx_description
1 polymer ?
#
loop_
_entity_poly.entity_id
_entity_poly.type
_entity_poly.pdbx_seq_one_letter_code
_entity_poly.pdbx_strand_id
1 'polypeptide(L)'
;MTVIPMNIKEGMGVGTTFRIIGDFSGKRLEWDCETTEFVRNERISAKQIQGPFKNWKITNEFKSLGDNLTRVTMSVDYAMPFGPLGAILDKAKFAKSAERGMETALYNVRGLLEGNGSIPVYITLDAYQKLLAEKKKMNDVPVSTALTAILEKYAEIEAKAQN
;
A
#
# COMPACT_ATOMS: atom_id res chain seq x y z
N MET A 1 -5.06 -2.05 6.03
CA MET A 1 -3.92 -2.82 5.49
C MET A 1 -2.83 -1.83 5.16
N THR A 2 -1.59 -2.13 5.52
CA THR A 2 -0.43 -1.27 5.30
C THR A 2 0.61 -2.04 4.52
N VAL A 3 1.22 -1.41 3.52
CA VAL A 3 2.31 -1.98 2.73
C VAL A 3 3.57 -1.15 3.01
N ILE A 4 4.62 -1.81 3.47
CA ILE A 4 5.90 -1.18 3.80
C ILE A 4 6.95 -1.71 2.82
N PRO A 5 7.49 -0.87 1.93
CA PRO A 5 8.57 -1.31 1.05
C PRO A 5 9.82 -1.65 1.86
N MET A 6 10.49 -2.74 1.52
CA MET A 6 11.75 -3.16 2.16
C MET A 6 12.93 -3.01 1.19
N ASN A 7 12.77 -3.46 -0.05
CA ASN A 7 13.76 -3.33 -1.11
C ASN A 7 13.04 -3.14 -2.44
N ILE A 8 13.11 -1.93 -2.99
CA ILE A 8 12.41 -1.56 -4.23
C ILE A 8 13.37 -1.76 -5.42
N LYS A 9 12.94 -2.54 -6.40
CA LYS A 9 13.55 -2.55 -7.76
C LYS A 9 12.87 -1.49 -8.61
N GLU A 10 13.35 -1.25 -9.83
CA GLU A 10 12.76 -0.21 -10.68
C GLU A 10 11.21 -0.33 -10.75
N GLY A 11 10.53 0.69 -10.21
CA GLY A 11 9.09 0.65 -9.95
C GLY A 11 8.71 -0.40 -8.89
N MET A 12 7.94 -1.41 -9.29
CA MET A 12 7.60 -2.58 -8.48
C MET A 12 8.06 -3.86 -9.19
N GLY A 13 9.18 -3.79 -9.90
CA GLY A 13 9.71 -4.89 -10.71
C GLY A 13 10.02 -6.17 -9.91
N VAL A 14 10.28 -7.26 -10.63
CA VAL A 14 10.60 -8.58 -10.06
C VAL A 14 11.74 -8.49 -9.05
N GLY A 15 11.59 -9.16 -7.91
CA GLY A 15 12.54 -9.11 -6.79
C GLY A 15 12.36 -7.92 -5.84
N THR A 16 11.36 -7.05 -6.08
CA THR A 16 10.94 -6.05 -5.09
C THR A 16 10.36 -6.77 -3.88
N THR A 17 10.86 -6.45 -2.68
CA THR A 17 10.32 -7.01 -1.43
C THR A 17 9.62 -5.95 -0.59
N PHE A 18 8.52 -6.35 0.03
CA PHE A 18 7.67 -5.48 0.82
C PHE A 18 6.93 -6.29 1.89
N ARG A 19 6.63 -5.62 2.99
CA ARG A 19 5.90 -6.18 4.12
C ARG A 19 4.46 -5.73 4.09
N ILE A 20 3.53 -6.66 4.22
CA ILE A 20 2.11 -6.38 4.38
C ILE A 20 1.73 -6.58 5.84
N ILE A 21 1.00 -5.61 6.38
CA ILE A 21 0.40 -5.67 7.70
C ILE A 21 -1.12 -5.55 7.53
N GLY A 22 -1.84 -6.61 7.85
CA GLY A 22 -3.30 -6.66 7.81
C GLY A 22 -3.90 -6.79 9.20
N ASP A 23 -4.99 -6.09 9.46
CA ASP A 23 -5.85 -6.33 10.62
C ASP A 23 -7.09 -7.10 10.15
N PHE A 24 -7.30 -8.28 10.73
CA PHE A 24 -8.42 -9.15 10.41
C PHE A 24 -9.23 -9.42 11.68
N SER A 25 -10.28 -8.63 11.89
CA SER A 25 -11.14 -8.73 13.07
C SER A 25 -10.36 -8.62 14.39
N GLY A 26 -9.41 -7.67 14.47
CA GLY A 26 -8.57 -7.44 15.65
C GLY A 26 -7.36 -8.36 15.75
N LYS A 27 -7.19 -9.32 14.84
CA LYS A 27 -5.95 -10.09 14.70
C LYS A 27 -5.06 -9.42 13.66
N ARG A 28 -3.95 -8.85 14.13
CA ARG A 28 -2.90 -8.33 13.27
C ARG A 28 -2.06 -9.47 12.71
N LEU A 29 -1.97 -9.57 11.38
CA LEU A 29 -1.10 -10.48 10.65
C LEU A 29 -0.07 -9.68 9.86
N GLU A 30 1.15 -10.20 9.80
CA GLU A 30 2.27 -9.58 9.11
C GLU A 30 2.97 -10.62 8.26
N TRP A 31 3.29 -10.27 7.02
CA TRP A 31 4.02 -11.15 6.11
C TRP A 31 4.81 -10.35 5.07
N ASP A 32 5.92 -10.92 4.67
CA ASP A 32 6.81 -10.37 3.67
C ASP A 32 6.53 -11.02 2.33
N CYS A 33 6.47 -10.19 1.29
CA CYS A 33 6.23 -10.58 -0.07
C CYS A 33 7.39 -10.18 -0.97
N GLU A 34 7.49 -10.90 -2.09
CA GLU A 34 8.36 -10.58 -3.20
C GLU A 34 7.54 -10.52 -4.49
N THR A 35 7.75 -9.49 -5.32
CA THR A 35 7.20 -9.44 -6.67
C THR A 35 7.83 -10.56 -7.52
N THR A 36 6.98 -11.42 -8.07
CA THR A 36 7.37 -12.53 -8.94
C THR A 36 7.12 -12.29 -10.42
N GLU A 37 6.20 -11.39 -10.75
CA GLU A 37 5.83 -11.06 -12.13
C GLU A 37 5.55 -9.57 -12.22
N PHE A 38 6.09 -8.93 -13.27
CA PHE A 38 5.81 -7.55 -13.59
C PHE A 38 5.77 -7.39 -15.12
N VAL A 39 4.57 -7.34 -15.66
CA VAL A 39 4.29 -7.04 -17.06
C VAL A 39 3.65 -5.67 -17.11
N ARG A 40 4.39 -4.70 -17.64
CA ARG A 40 3.97 -3.30 -17.69
C ARG A 40 2.58 -3.18 -18.32
N ASN A 41 1.69 -2.45 -17.65
CA ASN A 41 0.30 -2.20 -18.05
C ASN A 41 -0.62 -3.43 -18.14
N GLU A 42 -0.16 -4.62 -17.72
CA GLU A 42 -0.95 -5.85 -17.84
C GLU A 42 -1.08 -6.58 -16.51
N ARG A 43 0.03 -6.82 -15.80
CA ARG A 43 0.01 -7.65 -14.60
C ARG A 43 1.14 -7.35 -13.63
N ILE A 44 0.83 -7.43 -12.35
CA ILE A 44 1.83 -7.57 -11.29
C ILE A 44 1.41 -8.67 -10.32
N SER A 45 2.32 -9.58 -10.01
CA SER A 45 2.10 -10.63 -9.02
C SER A 45 3.21 -10.64 -7.97
N ALA A 46 2.83 -10.93 -6.74
CA ALA A 46 3.75 -11.13 -5.63
C ALA A 46 3.33 -12.35 -4.81
N LYS A 47 4.30 -13.02 -4.20
CA LYS A 47 4.06 -14.14 -3.28
C LYS A 47 4.68 -13.87 -1.92
N GLN A 48 4.11 -14.47 -0.87
CA GLN A 48 4.75 -14.49 0.43
C GLN A 48 6.09 -15.25 0.36
N ILE A 49 7.11 -14.67 0.96
CA ILE A 49 8.42 -15.28 1.21
C ILE A 49 8.62 -15.60 2.69
N GLN A 50 7.96 -14.86 3.60
CA GLN A 50 7.95 -15.12 5.04
C GLN A 50 6.62 -14.69 5.63
N GLY A 51 5.97 -15.52 6.44
CA GLY A 51 4.70 -15.15 7.07
C GLY A 51 3.86 -16.34 7.52
N PRO A 52 2.67 -16.09 8.06
CA PRO A 52 1.82 -17.11 8.67
C PRO A 52 1.06 -17.94 7.65
N PHE A 53 0.94 -17.52 6.39
CA PHE A 53 0.18 -18.28 5.40
C PHE A 53 0.97 -19.48 4.88
N LYS A 54 0.30 -20.61 4.64
CA LYS A 54 0.91 -21.77 3.96
C LYS A 54 1.16 -21.47 2.48
N ASN A 55 0.26 -20.71 1.89
CA ASN A 55 0.38 -20.13 0.55
C ASN A 55 -0.23 -18.74 0.59
N TRP A 56 0.40 -17.79 -0.09
CA TRP A 56 -0.18 -16.47 -0.33
C TRP A 56 0.43 -15.89 -1.60
N LYS A 57 -0.41 -15.69 -2.61
CA LYS A 57 -0.05 -15.03 -3.87
C LYS A 57 -1.12 -14.00 -4.20
N ILE A 58 -0.69 -12.76 -4.37
CA ILE A 58 -1.55 -11.67 -4.84
C ILE A 58 -1.22 -11.37 -6.30
N THR A 59 -2.24 -11.11 -7.10
CA THR A 59 -2.11 -10.71 -8.50
C THR A 59 -3.04 -9.54 -8.77
N ASN A 60 -2.51 -8.49 -9.37
CA ASN A 60 -3.31 -7.41 -9.94
C ASN A 60 -3.17 -7.49 -11.46
N GLU A 61 -4.31 -7.54 -12.13
CA GLU A 61 -4.42 -7.53 -13.58
C GLU A 61 -5.07 -6.23 -14.03
N PHE A 62 -4.53 -5.67 -15.11
CA PHE A 62 -4.96 -4.43 -15.71
C PHE A 62 -5.45 -4.73 -17.11
N LYS A 63 -6.73 -4.45 -17.36
CA LYS A 63 -7.34 -4.62 -18.68
C LYS A 63 -7.88 -3.29 -19.15
N SER A 64 -7.32 -2.77 -20.24
CA SER A 64 -7.90 -1.61 -20.92
C SER A 64 -9.31 -1.96 -21.43
N LEU A 65 -10.25 -1.04 -21.20
CA LEU A 65 -11.62 -1.13 -21.70
C LEU A 65 -11.93 -0.01 -22.73
N GLY A 66 -10.91 0.71 -23.18
CA GLY A 66 -11.03 1.88 -24.04
C GLY A 66 -10.31 3.09 -23.46
N ASP A 67 -10.60 4.26 -24.01
CA ASP A 67 -9.93 5.51 -23.64
C ASP A 67 -10.22 5.87 -22.18
N ASN A 68 -9.15 6.15 -21.44
CA ASN A 68 -9.19 6.52 -20.01
C ASN A 68 -9.96 5.54 -19.11
N LEU A 69 -10.15 4.29 -19.54
CA LEU A 69 -10.89 3.28 -18.79
C LEU A 69 -10.08 1.99 -18.66
N THR A 70 -9.81 1.60 -17.41
CA THR A 70 -9.11 0.36 -17.08
C THR A 70 -9.89 -0.41 -16.04
N ARG A 71 -10.09 -1.71 -16.28
CA ARG A 71 -10.51 -2.65 -15.25
C ARG A 71 -9.29 -3.15 -14.51
N VAL A 72 -9.26 -2.92 -13.21
CA VAL A 72 -8.28 -3.52 -12.31
C VAL A 72 -8.94 -4.69 -11.62
N THR A 73 -8.34 -5.88 -11.72
CA THR A 73 -8.79 -7.08 -11.03
C THR A 73 -7.71 -7.53 -10.08
N MET A 74 -8.01 -7.50 -8.77
CA MET A 74 -7.11 -7.98 -7.74
C MET A 74 -7.59 -9.34 -7.25
N SER A 75 -6.71 -10.34 -7.35
CA SER A 75 -6.97 -11.73 -6.94
C SER A 75 -5.94 -12.17 -5.92
N VAL A 76 -6.38 -12.97 -4.95
CA VAL A 76 -5.51 -13.56 -3.94
C VAL A 76 -5.76 -15.06 -3.87
N ASP A 77 -4.70 -15.84 -4.10
CA ASP A 77 -4.65 -17.27 -3.81
C ASP A 77 -3.98 -17.48 -2.45
N TYR A 78 -4.67 -18.13 -1.52
CA TYR A 78 -4.17 -18.30 -0.16
C TYR A 78 -4.56 -19.63 0.51
N ALA A 79 -3.70 -20.07 1.42
CA ALA A 79 -3.93 -21.19 2.31
C ALA A 79 -3.61 -20.80 3.77
N MET A 80 -4.57 -21.02 4.66
CA MET A 80 -4.47 -20.64 6.07
C MET A 80 -3.45 -21.52 6.84
N PRO A 81 -2.78 -20.96 7.89
CA PRO A 81 -1.86 -21.70 8.75
C PRO A 81 -2.49 -22.90 9.46
N PHE A 82 -3.72 -22.76 9.94
CA PHE A 82 -4.39 -23.76 10.77
C PHE A 82 -5.36 -24.60 9.91
N GLY A 83 -5.26 -25.93 10.00
CA GLY A 83 -6.04 -26.89 9.20
C GLY A 83 -7.55 -26.89 9.47
N PRO A 84 -8.33 -27.77 8.81
CA PRO A 84 -9.78 -27.65 8.68
C PRO A 84 -10.61 -27.76 9.99
N LEU A 85 -10.07 -28.32 11.08
CA LEU A 85 -10.84 -28.71 12.27
C LEU A 85 -11.20 -27.57 13.25
N GLY A 86 -10.59 -26.39 13.11
CA GLY A 86 -10.97 -25.17 13.86
C GLY A 86 -11.15 -23.93 12.97
N ALA A 87 -11.08 -24.12 11.64
CA ALA A 87 -10.79 -23.05 10.69
C ALA A 87 -11.97 -22.60 9.82
N ILE A 88 -13.15 -23.23 9.86
CA ILE A 88 -14.21 -22.88 8.90
C ILE A 88 -14.82 -21.50 9.22
N LEU A 89 -15.20 -21.25 10.48
CA LEU A 89 -15.69 -19.94 10.93
C LEU A 89 -14.61 -18.85 10.79
N ASP A 90 -13.37 -19.21 11.10
CA ASP A 90 -12.22 -18.30 11.00
C ASP A 90 -11.86 -17.99 9.55
N LYS A 91 -11.99 -18.96 8.64
CA LYS A 91 -11.74 -18.79 7.19
C LYS A 91 -12.81 -17.92 6.55
N ALA A 92 -14.09 -18.11 6.88
CA ALA A 92 -15.17 -17.28 6.34
C ALA A 92 -15.07 -15.83 6.82
N LYS A 93 -14.81 -15.61 8.11
CA LYS A 93 -14.57 -14.27 8.67
C LYS A 93 -13.33 -13.62 8.08
N PHE A 94 -12.24 -14.37 7.94
CA PHE A 94 -11.02 -13.92 7.28
C PHE A 94 -11.29 -13.52 5.83
N ALA A 95 -11.95 -14.39 5.05
CA ALA A 95 -12.27 -14.12 3.64
C ALA A 95 -13.08 -12.83 3.49
N LYS A 96 -14.13 -12.66 4.28
CA LYS A 96 -14.95 -11.44 4.28
C LYS A 96 -14.16 -10.19 4.67
N SER A 97 -13.27 -10.31 5.67
CA SER A 97 -12.41 -9.21 6.10
C SER A 97 -11.36 -8.85 5.04
N ALA A 98 -10.78 -9.86 4.39
CA ALA A 98 -9.82 -9.69 3.30
C ALA A 98 -10.48 -9.05 2.08
N GLU A 99 -11.66 -9.54 1.67
CA GLU A 99 -12.46 -8.99 0.58
C GLU A 99 -12.78 -7.51 0.80
N ARG A 100 -13.24 -7.13 1.99
CA ARG A 100 -13.47 -5.71 2.35
C ARG A 100 -12.19 -4.87 2.30
N GLY A 101 -11.08 -5.42 2.77
CA GLY A 101 -9.78 -4.75 2.72
C GLY A 101 -9.30 -4.54 1.28
N MET A 102 -9.52 -5.55 0.44
CA MET A 102 -9.22 -5.53 -0.99
C MET A 102 -10.08 -4.53 -1.74
N GLU A 103 -11.39 -4.53 -1.49
CA GLU A 103 -12.36 -3.59 -2.04
C GLU A 103 -12.00 -2.14 -1.66
N THR A 104 -11.74 -1.89 -0.39
CA THR A 104 -11.28 -0.57 0.10
C THR A 104 -10.01 -0.12 -0.61
N ALA A 105 -9.04 -1.02 -0.81
CA ALA A 105 -7.80 -0.70 -1.50
C ALA A 105 -8.03 -0.29 -2.96
N LEU A 106 -8.90 -1.02 -3.69
CA LEU A 106 -9.27 -0.68 -5.07
C LEU A 106 -10.04 0.63 -5.15
N TYR A 107 -10.95 0.91 -4.21
CA TYR A 107 -11.65 2.20 -4.14
C TYR A 107 -10.68 3.36 -3.90
N ASN A 108 -9.70 3.17 -3.02
CA ASN A 108 -8.68 4.20 -2.79
C ASN A 108 -7.87 4.44 -4.06
N VAL A 109 -7.37 3.39 -4.73
CA VAL A 109 -6.65 3.52 -6.01
C VAL A 109 -7.50 4.24 -7.06
N ARG A 110 -8.77 3.88 -7.18
CA ARG A 110 -9.71 4.55 -8.08
C ARG A 110 -9.83 6.05 -7.74
N GLY A 111 -10.04 6.39 -6.47
CA GLY A 111 -10.11 7.78 -6.02
C GLY A 111 -8.84 8.56 -6.35
N LEU A 112 -7.66 7.96 -6.15
CA LEU A 112 -6.37 8.55 -6.50
C LEU A 112 -6.25 8.86 -8.00
N LEU A 113 -6.69 7.93 -8.85
CA LEU A 113 -6.58 8.05 -10.31
C LEU A 113 -7.63 9.00 -10.90
N GLU A 114 -8.83 9.03 -10.35
CA GLU A 114 -9.94 9.89 -10.79
C GLU A 114 -9.84 11.32 -10.22
N GLY A 115 -8.80 11.63 -9.44
CA GLY A 115 -8.59 12.96 -8.84
C GLY A 115 -9.50 13.27 -7.65
N ASN A 116 -10.23 12.26 -7.15
CA ASN A 116 -11.10 12.35 -5.97
C ASN A 116 -10.37 11.95 -4.67
N GLY A 117 -9.08 11.62 -4.74
CA GLY A 117 -8.22 11.17 -3.64
C GLY A 117 -6.89 11.93 -3.55
N SER A 118 -6.10 11.66 -2.51
CA SER A 118 -4.83 12.37 -2.22
C SER A 118 -3.73 12.01 -3.23
N ILE A 119 -3.28 12.93 -4.09
CA ILE A 119 -2.25 12.68 -5.12
C ILE A 119 -1.03 11.92 -4.54
N PRO A 120 -0.64 10.74 -5.07
CA PRO A 120 0.54 10.03 -4.58
C PRO A 120 1.80 10.81 -4.96
N VAL A 121 2.60 11.16 -3.96
CA VAL A 121 3.88 11.86 -4.16
C VAL A 121 5.01 10.83 -4.07
N TYR A 122 5.74 10.64 -5.17
CA TYR A 122 6.97 9.85 -5.16
C TYR A 122 8.07 10.68 -4.49
N ILE A 123 8.46 10.29 -3.28
CA ILE A 123 9.58 10.88 -2.54
C ILE A 123 10.56 9.78 -2.13
N THR A 124 11.82 10.14 -1.93
CA THR A 124 12.82 9.18 -1.43
C THR A 124 12.48 8.75 0.00
N LEU A 125 12.92 7.56 0.40
CA LEU A 125 12.71 7.05 1.77
C LEU A 125 13.28 8.01 2.83
N ASP A 126 14.45 8.61 2.56
CA ASP A 126 15.07 9.62 3.42
C ASP A 126 14.17 10.86 3.58
N ALA A 127 13.66 11.41 2.47
CA ALA A 127 12.74 12.54 2.50
C ALA A 127 11.45 12.21 3.28
N TYR A 128 10.91 11.00 3.10
CA TYR A 128 9.74 10.55 3.84
C TYR A 128 10.00 10.45 5.34
N GLN A 129 11.13 9.87 5.75
CA GLN A 129 11.49 9.77 7.17
C GLN A 129 11.65 11.14 7.83
N LYS A 130 12.27 12.11 7.14
CA LYS A 130 12.38 13.50 7.61
C LYS A 130 11.01 14.15 7.80
N LEU A 131 10.11 13.96 6.85
CA LEU A 131 8.74 14.47 6.92
C LEU A 131 7.95 13.87 8.10
N LEU A 132 8.10 12.56 8.35
CA LEU A 132 7.49 11.91 9.51
C LEU A 132 8.05 12.44 10.85
N ALA A 133 9.35 12.75 10.90
CA ALA A 133 9.96 13.34 12.09
C ALA A 133 9.41 14.75 12.38
N GLU A 134 9.23 15.58 11.35
CA GLU A 134 8.61 16.91 11.50
C GLU A 134 7.14 16.81 11.94
N LYS A 135 6.37 15.92 11.32
CA LYS A 135 4.99 15.63 11.74
C LYS A 135 4.90 15.31 13.24
N LYS A 136 5.84 14.50 13.76
CA LYS A 136 5.87 14.16 15.20
C LYS A 136 6.11 15.37 16.09
N LYS A 137 6.92 16.34 15.66
CA LYS A 137 7.13 17.62 16.37
C LYS A 137 5.86 18.49 16.36
N MET A 138 5.00 18.29 15.37
CA MET A 138 3.74 19.02 15.17
C MET A 138 2.53 18.25 15.73
N ASN A 139 2.69 17.46 16.80
CA ASN A 139 1.61 16.68 17.41
C ASN A 139 0.90 15.71 16.45
N ASP A 140 1.66 15.06 15.57
CA ASP A 140 1.17 14.01 14.67
C ASP A 140 0.04 14.45 13.71
N VAL A 141 0.03 15.72 13.31
CA VAL A 141 -0.87 16.28 12.28
C VAL A 141 -0.81 15.52 10.94
N PRO A 142 -1.82 15.67 10.06
CA PRO A 142 -1.75 15.11 8.71
C PRO A 142 -0.49 15.56 7.94
N VAL A 143 0.00 14.70 7.05
CA VAL A 143 1.21 14.99 6.24
C VAL A 143 1.03 16.25 5.41
N SER A 144 -0.16 16.47 4.86
CA SER A 144 -0.49 17.70 4.12
C SER A 144 -0.35 18.95 4.99
N THR A 145 -0.88 18.90 6.21
CA THR A 145 -0.76 20.01 7.17
C THR A 145 0.69 20.30 7.54
N ALA A 146 1.48 19.27 7.83
CA ALA A 146 2.90 19.44 8.12
C ALA A 146 3.66 20.04 6.93
N LEU A 147 3.39 19.55 5.71
CA LEU A 147 4.04 20.03 4.50
C LEU A 147 3.70 21.50 4.22
N THR A 148 2.43 21.90 4.33
CA THR A 148 2.01 23.30 4.17
C THR A 148 2.72 24.22 5.16
N ALA A 149 2.75 23.86 6.45
CA ALA A 149 3.41 24.65 7.47
C ALA A 149 4.93 24.81 7.23
N ILE A 150 5.60 23.75 6.73
CA ILE A 150 7.01 23.81 6.33
C ILE A 150 7.22 24.79 5.17
N LEU A 151 6.37 24.73 4.14
CA LEU A 151 6.45 25.59 2.97
C LEU A 151 6.19 27.07 3.31
N GLU A 152 5.20 27.36 4.16
CA GLU A 152 4.92 28.72 4.63
C GLU A 152 6.11 29.29 5.42
N LYS A 153 6.66 28.51 6.35
CA LYS A 153 7.84 28.91 7.11
C LYS A 153 9.05 29.16 6.22
N TYR A 154 9.24 28.33 5.17
CA TYR A 154 10.31 28.54 4.20
C TYR A 154 10.14 29.85 3.43
N ALA A 155 8.92 30.14 2.95
CA ALA A 155 8.60 31.38 2.25
C ALA A 155 8.83 32.62 3.14
N GLU A 156 8.46 32.56 4.43
CA GLU A 156 8.74 33.63 5.39
C GLU A 156 10.24 33.88 5.60
N ILE A 157 11.05 32.81 5.62
CA ILE A 157 12.51 32.91 5.78
C ILE A 157 13.13 33.54 4.52
N GLU A 158 12.73 33.10 3.33
CA GLU A 158 13.21 33.71 2.08
C GLU A 158 12.85 35.19 1.97
N ALA A 159 11.62 35.57 2.31
CA ALA A 159 11.18 36.96 2.29
C ALA A 159 11.97 37.85 3.27
N LYS A 160 12.40 37.31 4.41
CA LYS A 160 13.25 38.03 5.37
C LYS A 160 14.72 38.11 4.95
N ALA A 161 15.19 37.19 4.12
CA ALA A 161 16.56 37.18 3.62
C ALA A 161 16.78 38.10 2.40
N GLN A 162 15.70 38.55 1.75
CA GLN A 162 15.71 39.45 0.60
C GLN A 162 15.53 40.94 0.96
N ASN A 163 15.23 41.25 2.23
CA ASN A 163 15.15 42.60 2.80
C ASN A 163 16.39 42.91 3.66
#